data_AF-A5YBR1-F1
#
_entry.id   AF-A5YBR1-F1
#
_cell.length_a   1.000
_cell.length_b   1.000
_cell.length_c   1.000
_cell.angle_alpha   90.00
_cell.angle_beta   90.00
_cell.angle_gamma   90.00
#
_symmetry.space_group_name_H-M   'P 1'
#
loop_
_entity.id
_entity.type
_entity.pdbx_description
1 polymer ?
#
loop_
_entity_poly.entity_id
_entity_poly.type
_entity_poly.pdbx_seq_one_letter_code
_entity_poly.pdbx_strand_id
1 'polypeptide(L)' 'YFRWFGSPEDPFGWYYNLLALMTHVSDASLWMRLPDLAAGLVCWLLLSRELLPRLGPAV' A
#
# COMPACT_ATOMS: atom_id res chain seq x y z
N TYR A 1 -13.40 -2.27 -13.59
CA TYR A 1 -14.45 -1.33 -14.08
C TYR A 1 -14.49 -1.14 -15.61
N PHE A 2 -13.38 -0.75 -16.26
CA PHE A 2 -13.32 -0.41 -17.70
C PHE A 2 -13.26 -1.59 -18.69
N ARG A 3 -13.34 -2.83 -18.20
CA ARG A 3 -13.18 -4.05 -19.01
C ARG A 3 -13.87 -5.24 -18.32
N TRP A 4 -14.05 -6.35 -19.06
CA TRP A 4 -14.65 -7.61 -18.59
C TRP A 4 -16.10 -7.52 -18.09
N PHE A 5 -16.90 -6.66 -18.73
CA PHE A 5 -18.36 -6.54 -18.49
C PHE A 5 -18.76 -6.36 -17.01
N GLY A 6 -17.92 -5.66 -16.24
CA GLY A 6 -18.20 -5.43 -14.81
C GLY A 6 -17.99 -6.65 -13.92
N SER A 7 -17.28 -7.68 -14.42
CA SER A 7 -16.81 -8.78 -13.56
C SER A 7 -16.06 -8.22 -12.34
N PRO A 8 -16.35 -8.72 -11.13
CA PRO A 8 -15.65 -8.29 -9.94
C PRO A 8 -14.17 -8.70 -10.02
N GLU A 9 -13.32 -7.95 -9.30
CA GLU A 9 -11.87 -8.17 -9.24
C GLU A 9 -11.48 -9.17 -8.14
N ASP A 10 -12.41 -10.06 -7.77
CA ASP A 10 -12.19 -11.12 -6.80
C ASP A 10 -11.18 -12.14 -7.34
N PRO A 11 -10.23 -12.62 -6.52
CA PRO A 11 -10.13 -12.47 -5.05
C PRO A 11 -9.31 -11.25 -4.55
N PHE A 12 -8.81 -10.40 -5.45
CA PHE A 12 -7.79 -9.39 -5.11
C PHE A 12 -8.37 -8.03 -4.68
N GLY A 13 -9.68 -7.81 -4.86
CA GLY A 13 -10.30 -6.49 -4.73
C GLY A 13 -10.42 -5.91 -3.31
N TRP A 14 -9.95 -6.63 -2.28
CA TRP A 14 -10.10 -6.20 -0.88
C TRP A 14 -9.47 -4.83 -0.58
N TYR A 15 -8.34 -4.50 -1.22
CA TYR A 15 -7.66 -3.23 -1.01
C TYR A 15 -8.45 -2.05 -1.60
N TYR A 16 -9.19 -2.27 -2.68
CA TYR A 16 -10.07 -1.23 -3.23
C TYR A 16 -11.21 -0.87 -2.29
N ASN A 17 -11.72 -1.82 -1.50
CA ASN A 17 -12.72 -1.52 -0.48
C ASN A 17 -12.16 -0.61 0.63
N LEU A 18 -10.89 -0.79 1.01
CA LEU A 18 -10.22 0.10 1.96
C LEU A 18 -10.06 1.51 1.38
N LEU A 19 -9.59 1.62 0.13
CA LEU A 19 -9.48 2.90 -0.56
C LEU A 19 -10.86 3.58 -0.72
N ALA A 20 -11.89 2.81 -1.04
CA ALA A 20 -13.27 3.30 -1.11
C ALA A 20 -13.79 3.79 0.26
N LEU A 21 -13.32 3.22 1.38
CA LEU A 21 -13.59 3.77 2.70
C LEU A 21 -12.90 5.13 2.90
N MET A 22 -11.64 5.24 2.45
CA MET A 22 -10.87 6.47 2.57
C MET A 22 -11.45 7.63 1.75
N THR A 23 -12.12 7.35 0.63
CA THR A 23 -12.75 8.39 -0.20
C THR A 23 -13.91 9.08 0.50
N HIS A 24 -14.54 8.44 1.50
CA HIS A 24 -15.57 9.09 2.32
C HIS A 24 -15.05 10.25 3.16
N VAL A 25 -13.75 10.27 3.48
CA VAL A 25 -13.11 11.36 4.23
C VAL A 25 -12.66 12.46 3.27
N SER A 26 -11.92 12.10 2.22
CA SER A 26 -11.46 13.03 1.20
C SER A 26 -11.03 12.28 -0.06
N ASP A 27 -11.27 12.85 -1.23
CA ASP A 27 -10.78 12.37 -2.54
C ASP A 27 -9.48 13.07 -2.99
N ALA A 28 -8.89 13.91 -2.11
CA ALA A 28 -7.65 14.61 -2.42
C ALA A 28 -6.49 13.64 -2.71
N SER A 29 -5.69 13.94 -3.74
CA SER A 29 -4.58 13.07 -4.18
C SER A 29 -3.57 12.78 -3.06
N LEU A 30 -3.32 13.75 -2.18
CA LEU A 30 -2.41 13.58 -1.05
C LEU A 30 -2.94 12.51 -0.09
N TRP A 31 -4.24 12.52 0.21
CA TRP A 31 -4.88 11.59 1.14
C TRP A 31 -4.91 10.16 0.60
N MET A 32 -5.27 9.99 -0.68
CA MET A 32 -5.31 8.66 -1.33
C MET A 32 -3.96 7.95 -1.37
N ARG A 33 -2.85 8.70 -1.40
CA ARG A 33 -1.48 8.17 -1.47
C ARG A 33 -0.80 8.00 -0.11
N LEU A 34 -1.45 8.41 0.97
CA LEU A 34 -0.91 8.23 2.33
C LEU A 34 -0.62 6.76 2.68
N PRO A 35 -1.45 5.77 2.31
CA PRO A 35 -1.15 4.37 2.58
C PRO A 35 0.16 3.92 1.90
N ASP A 36 0.38 4.35 0.66
CA ASP A 36 1.59 4.03 -0.10
C ASP A 36 2.83 4.68 0.54
N LEU A 37 2.71 5.94 0.98
CA LEU A 37 3.77 6.64 1.69
C LEU A 37 4.12 5.94 3.01
N ALA A 38 3.12 5.54 3.78
CA ALA A 38 3.31 4.81 5.02
C ALA A 38 3.99 3.45 4.76
N ALA A 39 3.55 2.71 3.75
CA ALA A 39 4.16 1.44 3.36
C ALA A 39 5.64 1.62 2.94
N GLY A 40 5.96 2.68 2.19
CA GLY A 40 7.34 3.01 1.82
C GLY A 40 8.24 3.31 3.02
N LEU A 41 7.73 4.08 3.99
CA LEU A 41 8.46 4.37 5.24
C LEU A 41 8.68 3.10 6.07
N VAL A 42 7.66 2.26 6.21
CA VAL A 42 7.77 0.97 6.91
C VAL A 42 8.78 0.06 6.21
N CYS A 43 8.73 -0.02 4.88
CA CYS A 43 9.68 -0.78 4.09
C CYS A 43 11.13 -0.30 4.35
N TRP A 44 11.38 1.01 4.34
CA TRP A 44 12.69 1.56 4.65
C TRP A 44 13.15 1.24 6.09
N LEU A 45 12.27 1.35 7.08
CA LEU A 45 12.61 1.02 8.46
C LEU A 45 12.92 -0.46 8.65
N LEU A 46 12.17 -1.35 8.01
CA LEU A 46 12.44 -2.78 8.02
C LEU A 46 13.77 -3.10 7.34
N LEU A 47 14.04 -2.51 6.19
CA LEU A 47 15.32 -2.68 5.49
C LEU A 47 16.49 -2.20 6.36
N SER A 48 16.40 -0.99 6.88
CA SER A 48 17.49 -0.36 7.62
C SER A 48 17.76 -0.99 8.99
N ARG A 49 16.73 -1.43 9.70
CA ARG A 49 16.84 -1.89 11.10
C ARG A 49 16.77 -3.40 11.27
N GLU A 50 16.04 -4.09 10.40
CA GLU A 50 15.87 -5.54 10.51
C GLU A 50 16.68 -6.28 9.46
N LEU A 51 16.71 -5.81 8.21
CA LEU A 51 17.40 -6.53 7.14
C LEU A 51 18.92 -6.31 7.20
N LEU A 52 19.37 -5.05 7.22
CA LEU A 52 20.81 -4.74 7.20
C LEU A 52 21.57 -5.36 8.39
N PRO A 53 21.09 -5.28 9.65
CA PRO A 53 21.81 -5.90 10.77
C PRO A 53 21.84 -7.44 10.72
N ARG A 54 20.85 -8.06 10.06
CA ARG A 54 20.80 -9.53 9.90
C ARG A 54 21.74 -10.05 8.82
N LEU A 55 22.18 -9.20 7.88
CA LEU A 55 23.11 -9.58 6.81
C LEU A 55 24.57 -9.71 7.27
N GLY A 56 24.86 -9.29 8.50
CA GLY A 56 26.16 -9.48 9.15
C GLY A 56 27.10 -8.28 9.03
N PRO A 57 28.16 -8.23 9.85
CA PRO A 57 29.00 -7.04 10.07
C PRO A 57 29.94 -6.65 8.91
N ALA A 58 29.84 -7.33 7.76
CA ALA A 58 30.64 -7.05 6.56
C ALA A 58 29.92 -6.14 5.54
N VAL A 59 28.66 -5.76 5.81
CA VAL A 59 27.85 -4.79 5.06
C VAL A 59 27.63 -3.55 5.90
#